data_AF-A0A345NVR2-F1
#
_entry.id   AF-A0A345NVR2-F1
#
_cell.length_a   1.000
_cell.length_b   1.000
_cell.length_c   1.000
_cell.angle_alpha   90.00
_cell.angle_beta   90.00
_cell.angle_gamma   90.00
#
_symmetry.space_group_name_H-M   'P 1'
#
loop_
_entity.id
_entity.type
_entity.pdbx_description
1 polymer ?
#
loop_
_entity_poly.entity_id
_entity_poly.type
_entity_poly.pdbx_seq_one_letter_code
_entity_poly.pdbx_strand_id
1 'polypeptide(L)'
;MFTKTSFFRMVITLILILLLAKSGTWLFDTFHIKFLTIESENINNLILAIWQVQAVAISISIAVVALTVGFIKEKIFGKDVMHFVFIEEKAFFLSKIEIIFVLIALIFANYFFVAYEWLFGTVFILFISLLSVSTLMYQTFSLLVNFDTIENKVRQSIINEFTTKLKGSKTQKEEKG
;
A
#
# COMPACT_ATOMS: atom_id res chain seq x y z
N MET A 1 -6.46 14.55 -3.21
CA MET A 1 -5.43 15.63 -3.25
C MET A 1 -4.16 15.06 -2.64
N PHE A 2 -3.13 14.77 -3.44
CA PHE A 2 -1.86 14.28 -2.89
C PHE A 2 -1.16 15.43 -2.19
N THR A 3 -0.91 15.30 -0.89
CA THR A 3 -0.06 16.25 -0.18
C THR A 3 1.40 16.01 -0.60
N LYS A 4 2.20 17.08 -0.69
CA LYS A 4 3.63 16.98 -1.06
C LYS A 4 4.38 15.96 -0.18
N THR A 5 4.01 15.88 1.10
CA THR A 5 4.54 14.92 2.08
C THR A 5 4.11 13.48 1.81
N SER A 6 2.91 13.26 1.28
CA SER A 6 2.43 11.93 0.88
C SER A 6 3.23 11.37 -0.30
N PHE A 7 3.40 12.17 -1.36
CA PHE A 7 4.18 11.79 -2.53
C PHE A 7 5.64 11.46 -2.19
N PHE A 8 6.28 12.30 -1.37
CA PHE A 8 7.66 12.08 -0.94
C PHE A 8 7.84 10.75 -0.19
N ARG A 9 6.90 10.38 0.68
CA ARG A 9 6.94 9.10 1.40
C ARG A 9 6.81 7.91 0.44
N MET A 10 5.89 7.95 -0.52
CA MET A 10 5.77 6.90 -1.53
C MET A 10 7.07 6.71 -2.32
N VAL A 11 7.69 7.81 -2.77
CA VAL A 11 8.94 7.78 -3.53
C VAL A 11 10.06 7.18 -2.70
N ILE A 12 10.20 7.58 -1.42
CA ILE A 12 11.21 7.00 -0.52
C ILE A 12 10.97 5.50 -0.33
N THR A 13 9.74 5.08 -0.06
CA THR A 13 9.40 3.66 0.12
C THR A 13 9.79 2.85 -1.12
N LEU A 14 9.50 3.38 -2.31
CA LEU A 14 9.84 2.72 -3.56
C LEU A 14 11.37 2.62 -3.75
N ILE A 15 12.10 3.72 -3.53
CA ILE A 15 13.57 3.73 -3.61
C ILE A 15 14.18 2.71 -2.64
N LEU A 16 13.69 2.65 -1.40
CA LEU A 16 14.18 1.69 -0.40
C LEU A 16 13.95 0.24 -0.84
N ILE A 17 12.77 -0.09 -1.36
CA ILE A 17 12.47 -1.44 -1.87
C ILE A 17 13.43 -1.81 -3.01
N LEU A 18 13.66 -0.90 -3.96
CA LEU A 18 14.55 -1.15 -5.10
C LEU A 18 16.01 -1.31 -4.68
N LEU A 19 16.48 -0.51 -3.73
CA LEU A 19 17.83 -0.61 -3.19
C LEU A 19 18.04 -1.95 -2.49
N LEU A 20 17.08 -2.39 -1.67
CA LEU A 20 17.13 -3.69 -0.98
C LEU A 20 17.10 -4.86 -1.98
N ALA A 21 16.24 -4.80 -2.99
CA ALA A 21 16.16 -5.80 -4.04
C ALA A 21 17.50 -5.92 -4.78
N LYS A 22 18.08 -4.78 -5.18
CA LYS A 22 19.37 -4.73 -5.88
C LYS A 22 20.52 -5.20 -5.00
N SER A 23 20.59 -4.77 -3.74
CA SER A 23 21.65 -5.19 -2.82
C SER A 23 21.58 -6.68 -2.53
N GLY A 24 20.37 -7.23 -2.41
CA GLY A 24 20.15 -8.65 -2.23
C GLY A 24 20.58 -9.48 -3.44
N THR A 25 20.29 -9.02 -4.67
CA THR A 25 20.83 -9.63 -5.89
C THR A 25 22.36 -9.64 -5.88
N TRP A 26 23.00 -8.50 -5.58
CA TRP A 26 24.46 -8.42 -5.53
C TRP A 26 25.08 -9.39 -4.51
N LEU A 27 24.50 -9.51 -3.31
CA LEU A 27 24.93 -10.49 -2.32
C LEU A 27 24.73 -11.92 -2.81
N PHE A 28 23.59 -12.22 -3.42
CA PHE A 28 23.28 -13.54 -3.93
C PHE A 28 24.30 -14.00 -5.00
N ASP A 29 24.61 -13.10 -5.94
CA ASP A 29 25.58 -13.35 -7.00
C ASP A 29 27.00 -13.53 -6.43
N THR A 30 27.38 -12.71 -5.44
CA THR A 30 28.73 -12.73 -4.85
C THR A 30 28.99 -13.99 -4.00
N PHE A 31 27.98 -14.45 -3.25
CA PHE A 31 28.15 -15.57 -2.31
C PHE A 31 27.74 -16.94 -2.87
N HIS A 32 27.29 -17.01 -4.14
CA HIS A 32 26.89 -18.24 -4.83
C HIS A 32 26.13 -19.22 -3.92
N ILE A 33 25.01 -18.75 -3.37
CA ILE A 33 24.21 -19.51 -2.41
C ILE A 33 23.58 -20.71 -3.14
N LYS A 34 24.28 -21.85 -3.10
CA LYS A 34 23.99 -23.08 -3.86
C LYS A 34 22.58 -23.64 -3.65
N PHE A 35 21.92 -23.35 -2.53
CA PHE A 35 20.56 -23.82 -2.24
C PHE A 35 19.49 -23.17 -3.13
N LEU A 36 19.76 -22.01 -3.71
CA LEU A 36 18.84 -21.31 -4.63
C LEU A 36 19.28 -21.40 -6.11
N THR A 37 20.37 -22.12 -6.41
CA THR A 37 20.87 -22.25 -7.77
C THR A 37 20.05 -23.30 -8.52
N ILE A 38 18.93 -22.87 -9.09
CA ILE A 38 18.10 -23.65 -10.02
C ILE A 38 18.83 -23.74 -11.37
N GLU A 39 18.64 -24.83 -12.13
CA GLU A 39 19.20 -24.96 -13.48
C GLU A 39 18.75 -23.79 -14.39
N SER A 40 19.68 -23.23 -15.18
CA SER A 40 19.51 -21.93 -15.87
C SER A 40 18.34 -21.88 -16.85
N GLU A 41 18.02 -22.99 -17.51
CA GLU A 41 16.90 -23.05 -18.48
C GLU A 41 15.53 -22.91 -17.79
N ASN A 42 15.45 -23.28 -16.51
CA ASN A 42 14.22 -23.14 -15.71
C ASN A 42 14.11 -21.78 -15.00
N ILE A 43 15.22 -21.05 -14.83
CA ILE A 43 15.22 -19.77 -14.12
C ILE A 43 14.42 -18.71 -14.89
N ASN A 44 14.62 -18.60 -16.20
CA ASN A 44 13.94 -17.57 -17.00
C ASN A 44 12.42 -17.78 -17.05
N ASN A 45 11.98 -19.03 -17.20
CA ASN A 45 10.57 -19.40 -17.13
C ASN A 45 9.98 -19.11 -15.74
N LEU A 46 10.74 -19.39 -14.68
CA LEU A 46 10.32 -19.11 -13.30
C LEU A 46 10.19 -17.61 -13.03
N ILE A 47 11.16 -16.80 -13.44
CA ILE A 47 11.13 -15.33 -13.27
C ILE A 47 9.92 -14.73 -13.99
N LEU A 48 9.65 -15.17 -15.22
CA LEU A 48 8.47 -14.75 -15.98
C LEU A 48 7.16 -15.15 -15.28
N ALA A 49 7.07 -16.39 -14.80
CA ALA A 49 5.90 -16.87 -14.07
C ALA A 49 5.66 -16.06 -12.79
N ILE A 50 6.72 -15.74 -12.03
CA ILE A 50 6.65 -14.90 -10.83
C ILE A 50 6.08 -13.52 -11.17
N TRP A 51 6.58 -12.89 -12.24
CA TRP A 51 6.10 -11.58 -12.65
C TRP A 51 4.63 -11.60 -13.07
N GLN A 52 4.22 -12.63 -13.82
CA GLN A 52 2.81 -12.81 -14.20
C GLN A 52 1.91 -12.98 -12.97
N VAL A 53 2.30 -13.84 -12.02
CA VAL A 53 1.54 -14.06 -10.78
C VAL A 53 1.43 -12.76 -9.98
N GLN A 54 2.52 -12.00 -9.86
CA GLN A 54 2.49 -10.70 -9.18
C GLN A 54 1.52 -9.73 -9.85
N ALA A 55 1.63 -9.57 -11.17
CA ALA A 55 0.80 -8.64 -11.93
C ALA A 55 -0.70 -9.00 -11.83
N VAL A 56 -1.02 -10.29 -11.91
CA VAL A 56 -2.39 -10.80 -11.74
C VAL A 56 -2.90 -10.56 -10.33
N ALA A 57 -2.12 -10.92 -9.30
CA ALA A 57 -2.52 -10.74 -7.91
C ALA A 57 -2.81 -9.28 -7.58
N ILE A 58 -1.95 -8.35 -8.03
CA ILE A 58 -2.16 -6.91 -7.84
C ILE A 58 -3.39 -6.43 -8.59
N SER A 59 -3.55 -6.82 -9.86
CA SER A 59 -4.68 -6.37 -10.69
C SER A 59 -6.03 -6.83 -10.13
N ILE A 60 -6.14 -8.09 -9.73
CA ILE A 60 -7.35 -8.63 -9.09
C ILE A 60 -7.64 -7.90 -7.78
N SER A 61 -6.61 -7.67 -6.97
CA SER A 61 -6.76 -6.97 -5.69
C SER A 61 -7.29 -5.55 -5.87
N ILE A 62 -6.76 -4.81 -6.84
CA ILE A 62 -7.24 -3.46 -7.17
C ILE A 62 -8.68 -3.53 -7.68
N ALA A 63 -9.03 -4.52 -8.51
CA ALA A 63 -10.40 -4.70 -9.01
C ALA A 63 -11.39 -4.97 -7.86
N VAL A 64 -11.05 -5.86 -6.92
CA VAL A 64 -11.87 -6.14 -5.73
C VAL A 64 -12.07 -4.89 -4.88
N VAL A 65 -11.01 -4.10 -4.68
CA VAL A 65 -11.10 -2.82 -3.97
C VAL A 65 -12.02 -1.85 -4.71
N ALA A 66 -11.86 -1.71 -6.03
CA ALA A 66 -12.69 -0.82 -6.85
C ALA A 66 -14.17 -1.23 -6.85
N LEU A 67 -14.46 -2.53 -6.89
CA LEU A 67 -15.83 -3.05 -6.76
C LEU A 67 -16.39 -2.71 -5.38
N THR A 68 -15.62 -2.97 -4.32
CA THR A 68 -16.01 -2.66 -2.94
C THR A 68 -16.36 -1.17 -2.80
N VAL A 69 -15.46 -0.29 -3.28
CA VAL A 69 -15.67 1.17 -3.37
C VAL A 69 -17.00 1.50 -4.06
N GLY A 70 -17.31 0.83 -5.17
CA GLY A 70 -18.55 1.04 -5.92
C GLY A 70 -19.82 0.70 -5.14
N PHE A 71 -19.76 -0.27 -4.21
CA PHE A 71 -20.89 -0.68 -3.38
C PHE A 71 -21.13 0.25 -2.18
N ILE A 72 -20.09 0.92 -1.67
CA ILE A 72 -20.21 1.78 -0.48
C ILE A 72 -20.41 3.22 -0.95
N LYS A 73 -21.67 3.65 -1.04
CA LYS A 73 -22.05 5.03 -1.32
C LYS A 73 -22.75 5.67 -0.12
N GLU A 74 -22.25 5.38 1.07
CA GLU A 74 -22.86 5.85 2.31
C GLU A 74 -22.15 7.08 2.86
N LYS A 75 -22.96 8.03 3.35
CA LYS A 75 -22.50 9.18 4.12
C LYS A 75 -22.92 8.98 5.57
N ILE A 76 -21.94 8.97 6.46
CA ILE A 76 -22.16 8.85 7.90
C ILE A 76 -21.91 10.23 8.51
N PHE A 77 -22.93 10.78 9.19
CA PHE A 77 -22.88 12.13 9.79
C PHE A 77 -22.40 13.24 8.82
N GLY A 78 -22.76 13.11 7.53
CA GLY A 78 -22.36 14.05 6.48
C GLY A 78 -20.93 13.86 5.94
N LYS A 79 -20.12 12.96 6.53
CA LYS A 79 -18.80 12.59 6.04
C LYS A 79 -18.91 11.41 5.08
N ASP A 80 -18.21 11.51 3.96
CA ASP A 80 -18.13 10.43 2.99
C ASP A 80 -17.23 9.31 3.55
N VAL A 81 -17.81 8.14 3.81
CA VAL A 81 -17.10 6.98 4.38
C VAL A 81 -15.96 6.54 3.47
N MET A 82 -16.15 6.66 2.16
CA MET A 82 -15.13 6.33 1.18
C MET A 82 -13.93 7.26 1.28
N HIS A 83 -14.18 8.56 1.39
CA HIS A 83 -13.12 9.54 1.58
C HIS A 83 -12.35 9.28 2.87
N PHE A 84 -13.08 9.04 3.97
CA PHE A 84 -12.47 8.77 5.27
C PHE A 84 -11.56 7.54 5.22
N VAL A 85 -12.04 6.41 4.70
CA VAL A 85 -11.30 5.15 4.76
C VAL A 85 -10.16 5.08 3.74
N PHE A 86 -10.30 5.72 2.57
CA PHE A 86 -9.27 5.64 1.52
C PHE A 86 -8.20 6.72 1.61
N ILE A 87 -8.49 7.86 2.25
CA ILE A 87 -7.61 9.03 2.26
C ILE A 87 -7.19 9.41 3.69
N GLU A 88 -8.10 9.38 4.65
CA GLU A 88 -7.81 9.83 6.02
C GLU A 88 -7.30 8.71 6.93
N GLU A 89 -7.89 7.52 6.84
CA GLU A 89 -7.42 6.35 7.56
C GLU A 89 -6.12 5.85 6.92
N LYS A 90 -5.05 5.89 7.71
CA LYS A 90 -3.72 5.43 7.30
C LYS A 90 -3.45 4.09 7.93
N ALA A 91 -2.97 3.16 7.13
CA ALA A 91 -2.42 1.91 7.62
C ALA A 91 -0.95 1.83 7.21
N PHE A 92 -0.06 1.49 8.15
CA PHE A 92 1.38 1.45 7.90
C PHE A 92 1.91 2.76 7.28
N PHE A 93 1.48 3.92 7.82
CA PHE A 93 1.88 5.27 7.40
C PHE A 93 1.40 5.74 6.02
N LEU A 94 0.87 4.84 5.17
CA LEU A 94 0.34 5.12 3.85
C LEU A 94 -1.20 5.03 3.82
N SER A 95 -1.82 5.80 2.93
CA SER A 95 -3.26 5.66 2.62
C SER A 95 -3.49 4.50 1.64
N LYS A 96 -4.72 3.97 1.57
CA LYS A 96 -5.06 2.88 0.64
C LYS A 96 -4.75 3.25 -0.82
N ILE A 97 -5.01 4.50 -1.19
CA ILE A 97 -4.68 5.01 -2.53
C ILE A 97 -3.17 5.01 -2.75
N GLU A 98 -2.38 5.47 -1.78
CA GLU A 98 -0.91 5.45 -1.86
C GLU A 98 -0.38 4.02 -2.03
N ILE A 99 -0.96 3.05 -1.31
CA ILE A 99 -0.60 1.62 -1.44
C ILE A 99 -0.90 1.12 -2.87
N ILE A 100 -2.05 1.46 -3.45
CA ILE A 100 -2.40 1.07 -4.82
C ILE A 100 -1.36 1.62 -5.82
N PHE A 101 -0.98 2.89 -5.70
CA PHE A 101 0.05 3.47 -6.57
C PHE A 101 1.41 2.80 -6.41
N VAL A 102 1.82 2.48 -5.17
CA VAL A 102 3.05 1.73 -4.92
C VAL A 102 2.99 0.34 -5.57
N LEU A 103 1.87 -0.38 -5.43
CA LEU A 103 1.67 -1.69 -6.06
C LEU A 103 1.79 -1.63 -7.59
N ILE A 104 1.15 -0.64 -8.23
CA ILE A 104 1.28 -0.45 -9.70
C ILE A 104 2.73 -0.19 -10.08
N ALA A 105 3.42 0.68 -9.34
CA ALA A 105 4.83 0.97 -9.60
C ALA A 105 5.75 -0.25 -9.38
N LEU A 106 5.41 -1.14 -8.44
CA LEU A 106 6.14 -2.40 -8.22
C LEU A 106 6.00 -3.39 -9.37
N ILE A 107 4.92 -3.35 -10.16
CA ILE A 107 4.80 -4.18 -11.38
C ILE A 107 5.86 -3.74 -12.41
N PHE A 108 5.97 -2.43 -12.65
CA PHE A 108 6.96 -1.88 -13.58
C PHE A 108 8.39 -2.07 -13.05
N ALA A 109 8.59 -1.91 -11.75
CA ALA A 109 9.87 -2.21 -11.13
C ALA A 109 10.24 -3.67 -11.32
N ASN A 110 9.34 -4.62 -11.05
CA ASN A 110 9.67 -6.03 -11.20
C ASN A 110 9.97 -6.40 -12.66
N TYR A 111 9.29 -5.77 -13.62
CA TYR A 111 9.61 -5.95 -15.04
C TYR A 111 11.09 -5.62 -15.34
N PHE A 112 11.67 -4.62 -14.69
CA PHE A 112 13.10 -4.34 -14.80
C PHE A 112 13.93 -5.53 -14.29
N PHE A 113 13.67 -6.05 -13.09
CA PHE A 113 14.39 -7.21 -12.56
C PHE A 113 14.27 -8.46 -13.43
N VAL A 114 13.09 -8.67 -14.03
CA VAL A 114 12.84 -9.73 -15.01
C VAL A 114 13.72 -9.57 -16.25
N ALA A 115 13.82 -8.36 -16.79
CA ALA A 115 14.62 -8.09 -17.99
C ALA A 115 16.13 -8.27 -17.78
N TYR A 116 16.62 -8.11 -16.55
CA TYR A 116 18.02 -8.37 -16.18
C TYR A 116 18.25 -9.77 -15.58
N GLU A 117 17.25 -10.66 -15.61
CA GLU A 117 17.31 -12.04 -15.08
C GLU A 117 17.69 -12.10 -13.59
N TRP A 118 17.33 -11.08 -12.81
CA TRP A 118 17.66 -10.97 -11.39
C TRP A 118 16.63 -11.70 -10.50
N LEU A 119 16.77 -13.02 -10.39
CA LEU A 119 15.85 -13.89 -9.65
C LEU A 119 15.54 -13.39 -8.22
N PHE A 120 16.58 -13.06 -7.44
CA PHE A 120 16.39 -12.61 -6.06
C PHE A 120 15.52 -11.34 -5.99
N GLY A 121 15.83 -10.34 -6.81
CA GLY A 121 15.06 -9.10 -6.85
C GLY A 121 13.61 -9.35 -7.25
N THR A 122 13.37 -10.25 -8.21
CA THR A 122 12.02 -10.63 -8.63
C THR A 122 11.24 -11.32 -7.52
N VAL A 123 11.83 -12.29 -6.82
CA VAL A 123 11.20 -12.99 -5.68
C VAL A 123 10.94 -12.02 -4.53
N PHE A 124 11.88 -11.13 -4.23
CA PHE A 124 11.73 -10.13 -3.16
C PHE A 124 10.57 -9.17 -3.45
N ILE A 125 10.47 -8.65 -4.67
CA ILE A 125 9.37 -7.76 -5.06
C ILE A 125 8.02 -8.49 -5.04
N LEU A 126 7.98 -9.76 -5.46
CA LEU A 126 6.77 -10.58 -5.31
C LEU A 126 6.34 -10.64 -3.84
N PHE A 127 7.27 -10.92 -2.93
CA PHE A 127 6.96 -11.04 -1.50
C PHE A 127 6.38 -9.73 -0.92
N ILE A 128 7.03 -8.59 -1.20
CA ILE A 128 6.53 -7.28 -0.77
C ILE A 128 5.15 -6.97 -1.38
N SER A 129 4.94 -7.36 -2.64
CA SER A 129 3.66 -7.18 -3.32
C SER A 129 2.55 -8.01 -2.68
N LEU A 130 2.81 -9.28 -2.34
CA LEU A 130 1.84 -10.15 -1.68
C LEU A 130 1.47 -9.68 -0.28
N LEU A 131 2.45 -9.18 0.50
CA LEU A 131 2.16 -8.56 1.81
C LEU A 131 1.29 -7.32 1.68
N SER A 132 1.59 -6.46 0.71
CA SER A 132 0.82 -5.24 0.45
C SER A 132 -0.60 -5.55 -0.05
N VAL A 133 -0.73 -6.52 -0.95
CA VAL A 133 -2.01 -7.06 -1.43
C VAL A 133 -2.84 -7.62 -0.27
N SER A 134 -2.25 -8.45 0.57
CA SER A 134 -2.94 -9.06 1.72
C SER A 134 -3.43 -7.99 2.70
N THR A 135 -2.61 -6.98 2.95
CA THR A 135 -2.96 -5.83 3.79
C THR A 135 -4.14 -5.04 3.19
N LEU A 136 -4.09 -4.77 1.88
CA LEU A 136 -5.14 -4.07 1.16
C LEU A 136 -6.47 -4.85 1.17
N MET A 137 -6.41 -6.17 0.93
CA MET A 137 -7.57 -7.07 0.98
C MET A 137 -8.17 -7.12 2.39
N TYR A 138 -7.36 -7.33 3.41
CA TYR A 138 -7.82 -7.36 4.80
C TYR A 138 -8.57 -6.08 5.18
N GLN A 139 -8.05 -4.91 4.84
CA GLN A 139 -8.72 -3.64 5.13
C GLN A 139 -9.99 -3.41 4.31
N THR A 140 -10.03 -3.95 3.09
CA THR A 140 -11.22 -3.87 2.22
C THR A 140 -12.32 -4.76 2.78
N PHE A 141 -12.00 -6.00 3.15
CA PHE A 141 -12.97 -6.92 3.76
C PHE A 141 -13.40 -6.49 5.17
N SER A 142 -12.48 -6.00 5.99
CA SER A 142 -12.82 -5.46 7.32
C SER A 142 -13.83 -4.32 7.22
N LEU A 143 -13.79 -3.54 6.13
CA LEU A 143 -14.75 -2.49 5.91
C LEU A 143 -16.15 -3.03 5.56
N LEU A 144 -16.21 -4.12 4.80
CA LEU A 144 -17.48 -4.75 4.42
C LEU A 144 -18.14 -5.49 5.59
N VAL A 145 -17.33 -6.13 6.44
CA VAL A 145 -17.84 -6.98 7.53
C VAL A 145 -18.13 -6.17 8.80
N ASN A 146 -17.32 -5.15 9.11
CA ASN A 146 -17.39 -4.43 10.39
C ASN A 146 -17.78 -2.96 10.19
N PHE A 147 -18.88 -2.72 9.49
CA PHE A 147 -19.33 -1.36 9.18
C PHE A 147 -19.59 -0.51 10.43
N ASP A 148 -20.17 -1.09 11.49
CA ASP A 148 -20.40 -0.44 12.78
C ASP A 148 -19.11 0.09 13.42
N THR A 149 -17.98 -0.60 13.19
CA THR A 149 -16.67 -0.14 13.70
C THR A 149 -16.21 1.10 12.96
N ILE A 150 -16.50 1.20 11.67
CA ILE A 150 -16.16 2.38 10.85
C ILE A 150 -17.05 3.55 11.23
N GLU A 151 -18.35 3.33 11.45
CA GLU A 151 -19.25 4.37 11.94
C GLU A 151 -18.73 4.97 13.25
N ASN A 152 -18.31 4.12 14.19
CA ASN A 152 -17.72 4.57 15.45
C ASN A 152 -16.41 5.35 15.25
N LYS A 153 -15.54 4.94 14.33
CA LYS A 153 -14.31 5.67 13.99
C LYS A 153 -14.60 7.04 13.38
N VAL A 154 -15.57 7.12 12.46
CA VAL A 154 -16.01 8.39 11.86
C VAL A 154 -16.58 9.31 12.94
N ARG A 155 -17.42 8.79 13.84
CA ARG A 155 -17.96 9.54 14.97
C ARG A 155 -16.85 10.08 15.88
N GLN A 156 -15.86 9.26 16.24
CA GLN A 156 -14.72 9.70 17.05
C GLN A 156 -13.89 10.77 16.33
N SER A 157 -13.65 10.62 15.03
CA SER A 157 -12.94 11.62 14.21
C SER A 157 -13.64 12.99 14.28
N ILE A 158 -14.97 13.03 14.14
CA ILE A 158 -15.76 14.26 14.22
C ILE A 158 -15.68 14.87 15.63
N ILE A 159 -15.85 14.07 16.68
CA ILE A 159 -15.76 14.54 18.08
C ILE A 159 -14.38 15.16 18.35
N ASN A 160 -13.31 14.56 17.84
CA ASN A 160 -11.95 15.06 18.00
C ASN A 160 -11.74 16.40 17.27
N GLU A 161 -12.27 16.56 16.06
CA GLU A 161 -12.23 17.84 15.32
C GLU A 161 -12.95 18.96 16.09
N PHE A 162 -14.15 18.69 16.62
CA PHE A 162 -14.90 19.67 17.42
C PHE A 162 -14.17 20.03 18.71
N THR A 163 -13.63 19.04 19.42
CA THR A 163 -12.89 19.26 20.67
C THR A 163 -11.64 20.11 20.43
N THR A 164 -10.93 19.86 19.33
CA THR A 164 -9.73 20.62 18.95
C THR A 164 -10.08 22.07 18.62
N LYS A 165 -11.16 22.31 17.86
CA LYS A 165 -11.63 23.67 17.55
C LYS A 165 -12.05 24.42 18.82
N LEU A 166 -12.78 23.77 19.73
CA LEU A 166 -13.21 24.37 21.00
C LEU A 166 -12.05 24.75 21.90
N LYS A 167 -11.00 23.91 21.98
CA LYS A 167 -9.78 24.25 22.73
C LYS A 167 -9.06 25.45 22.13
N GLY A 168 -8.87 25.48 20.80
CA GLY A 168 -8.25 26.62 20.11
C GLY A 168 -9.01 27.94 20.30
N SER A 169 -10.35 27.89 20.33
CA SER A 169 -11.18 29.08 20.57
C SER A 169 -11.12 29.61 22.00
N LYS A 170 -10.83 28.76 23.00
CA LYS A 170 -10.63 29.19 24.39
C LYS A 170 -9.27 29.88 24.57
N THR A 171 -8.21 29.31 24.00
CA THR A 171 -6.86 29.90 24.06
C THR A 171 -6.80 31.28 23.40
N GLN A 172 -7.50 31.48 22.28
CA GLN A 172 -7.59 32.80 21.62
C GLN A 172 -8.40 33.86 22.40
N LYS A 173 -9.26 33.46 23.34
CA LYS A 173 -9.99 34.39 24.21
C LYS A 173 -9.15 34.81 25.42
N GLU A 174 -8.26 33.95 25.91
CA GLU A 174 -7.33 34.26 27.00
C GLU A 174 -6.16 35.15 26.55
N GLU A 175 -5.72 35.08 25.29
CA GLU A 175 -4.68 35.99 24.75
C GLU A 175 -5.20 37.40 24.40
N LYS A 176 -6.52 37.62 24.41
CA LYS A 176 -7.16 38.90 24.04
C LYS A 176 -7.85 39.61 25.21
N GLY A 177 -7.84 39.03 26.41
CA GLY A 177 -8.36 39.62 27.64
C GLY A 177 -7.23 39.95 28.59
#